data_AF-A0A2S7KMG0-F1
#
_entry.id   AF-A0A2S7KMG0-F1
#
_cell.length_a   1.000
_cell.length_b   1.000
_cell.length_c   1.000
_cell.angle_alpha   90.00
_cell.angle_beta   90.00
_cell.angle_gamma   90.00
#
_symmetry.space_group_name_H-M   'P 1'
#
loop_
_entity.id
_entity.type
_entity.pdbx_description
1 polymer ?
#
loop_
_entity_poly.entity_id
_entity_poly.type
_entity_poly.pdbx_seq_one_letter_code
_entity_poly.pdbx_strand_id
1 'polypeptide(L)'
;MRFLVSLLLLPYFLLAQQTVPERTERIVIPGTSESYLQFIPADYDKDRLWPAIFVFDPGGNGANGISPFLEVAGEFGYLVFASNDARNGRHSENFDIAGRMINGAISNYSIDAKRMYVAGFSGGSRLASAIAVLSKQMAGVIACGSGFSPNVNEQPTQESFVYAGLVGTADMNYAEMHAAHAWLNKFDVSNRMFVFEGEHRWPDPTTIKRAILWLEMGTEKNAKPEWLAADRRYGDSLFKAGDFLMAHKEFKAIRDGKPTFAQRKYADSLLAVIGQKDDVMQQIREEDQLLAKENKLLNELSERYLQDLKKAKKASFKWWNKQIDGYTITAVEDGPQGKQAARVIRHIQAISLESGFVDQQHKDSYDKALFSSKLLLLTDPDRGYYHYLLVYTHEMGGKRDLALEQLEDSFRSGALKAPEFTTYRLHQQLQGDKDYEDLIARYSTD
;
A
#
# COMPACT_ATOMS: atom_id res chain seq x y z
N MET A 1 -26.19 5.15 5.54
CA MET A 1 -25.73 6.38 4.85
C MET A 1 -24.20 6.28 4.78
N ARG A 2 -23.67 5.73 3.68
CA ARG A 2 -22.23 5.47 3.50
C ARG A 2 -21.59 6.77 3.05
N PHE A 3 -20.84 7.42 3.93
CA PHE A 3 -20.26 8.73 3.65
C PHE A 3 -18.87 8.59 3.06
N LEU A 4 -18.65 9.29 1.95
CA LEU A 4 -17.34 9.52 1.35
C LEU A 4 -16.42 10.14 2.40
N VAL A 5 -15.39 9.41 2.81
CA VAL A 5 -14.14 10.05 3.21
C VAL A 5 -13.50 10.46 1.89
N SER A 6 -13.62 11.75 1.58
CA SER A 6 -12.97 12.37 0.44
C SER A 6 -11.45 12.28 0.66
N LEU A 7 -10.85 11.25 0.06
CA LEU A 7 -9.43 11.10 -0.16
C LEU A 7 -8.98 12.32 -0.95
N LEU A 8 -8.28 13.23 -0.28
CA LEU A 8 -7.58 14.36 -0.88
C LEU A 8 -6.19 14.39 -0.23
N LEU A 9 -5.19 14.82 -0.99
CA LEU A 9 -3.88 15.27 -0.50
C LEU A 9 -2.95 14.22 0.15
N LEU A 10 -2.13 13.58 -0.69
CA LEU A 10 -0.79 13.12 -0.31
C LEU A 10 0.26 13.79 -1.20
N PRO A 11 1.25 14.47 -0.59
CA PRO A 11 2.60 14.50 -1.10
C PRO A 11 3.53 13.85 -0.07
N TYR A 12 3.84 12.57 -0.25
CA TYR A 12 5.07 12.00 0.30
C TYR A 12 6.23 12.66 -0.47
N PHE A 13 6.82 13.71 0.09
CA PHE A 13 8.15 14.16 -0.34
C PHE A 13 9.08 14.06 0.86
N LEU A 14 9.64 12.86 1.04
CA LEU A 14 11.07 12.76 1.22
C LEU A 14 11.69 13.35 -0.05
N LEU A 15 12.22 14.58 0.02
CA LEU A 15 13.23 15.02 -0.95
C LEU A 15 14.60 14.58 -0.42
N ALA A 16 14.71 13.30 -0.07
CA ALA A 16 15.94 12.61 -0.40
C ALA A 16 16.01 12.64 -1.93
N GLN A 17 17.16 12.98 -2.48
CA GLN A 17 17.45 12.81 -3.90
C GLN A 17 17.03 11.38 -4.26
N GLN A 18 15.88 11.23 -4.93
CA GLN A 18 15.29 9.90 -5.16
C GLN A 18 16.33 9.11 -5.91
N THR A 19 16.87 8.06 -5.28
CA THR A 19 17.80 7.16 -5.95
C THR A 19 16.99 6.45 -7.01
N VAL A 20 17.05 6.98 -8.24
CA VAL A 20 16.49 6.35 -9.43
C VAL A 20 17.07 4.94 -9.47
N PRO A 21 16.24 3.89 -9.38
CA PRO A 21 16.75 2.52 -9.34
C PRO A 21 17.62 2.25 -10.57
N GLU A 22 18.69 1.47 -10.38
CA GLU A 22 19.56 1.09 -11.50
C GLU A 22 18.74 0.46 -12.63
N ARG A 23 19.18 0.69 -13.88
CA ARG A 23 18.51 0.21 -15.11
C ARG A 23 17.10 0.78 -15.34
N THR A 24 16.75 1.88 -14.68
CA THR A 24 15.54 2.64 -14.99
C THR A 24 15.87 3.98 -15.63
N GLU A 25 14.95 4.46 -16.46
CA GLU A 25 15.07 5.75 -17.14
C GLU A 25 13.85 6.62 -16.83
N ARG A 26 14.07 7.92 -16.59
CA ARG A 26 12.99 8.88 -16.42
C ARG A 26 12.59 9.47 -17.77
N ILE A 27 11.31 9.33 -18.13
CA ILE A 27 10.73 9.89 -19.34
C ILE A 27 9.76 11.01 -18.97
N VAL A 28 9.89 12.16 -19.64
CA VAL A 28 8.93 13.28 -19.55
C VAL A 28 7.89 13.12 -20.66
N ILE A 29 6.61 13.26 -20.31
CA ILE A 29 5.52 13.17 -21.29
C ILE A 29 5.54 14.46 -22.13
N PRO A 30 5.63 14.36 -23.48
CA PRO A 30 5.67 15.54 -24.34
C PRO A 30 4.48 16.48 -24.13
N GLY A 31 4.76 17.78 -23.98
CA GLY A 31 3.74 18.81 -23.82
C GLY A 31 3.17 18.93 -22.40
N THR A 32 3.69 18.20 -21.41
CA THR A 32 3.27 18.32 -20.01
C THR A 32 4.49 18.42 -19.07
N SER A 33 4.24 18.67 -17.78
CA SER A 33 5.26 18.56 -16.72
C SER A 33 5.37 17.15 -16.13
N GLU A 34 4.55 16.22 -16.61
CA GLU A 34 4.40 14.87 -16.06
C GLU A 34 5.53 13.96 -16.55
N SER A 35 5.82 12.92 -15.79
CA SER A 35 6.87 11.96 -16.07
C SER A 35 6.56 10.57 -15.50
N TYR A 36 7.32 9.59 -15.97
CA TYR A 36 7.32 8.24 -15.43
C TYR A 36 8.73 7.68 -15.42
N LEU A 37 8.97 6.67 -14.58
CA LEU A 37 10.14 5.80 -14.71
C LEU A 37 9.78 4.61 -15.60
N GLN A 38 10.73 4.17 -16.41
CA GLN A 38 10.59 2.96 -17.20
C GLN A 38 11.73 1.98 -16.93
N PHE A 39 11.41 0.69 -17.05
CA PHE A 39 12.36 -0.39 -17.18
C PHE A 39 12.07 -1.12 -18.50
N ILE A 40 13.11 -1.23 -19.33
CA ILE A 40 13.08 -1.92 -20.61
C ILE A 40 14.10 -3.07 -20.55
N PRO A 41 13.69 -4.33 -20.80
CA PRO A 41 14.62 -5.46 -20.85
C PRO A 41 15.77 -5.22 -21.84
N ALA A 42 16.96 -5.74 -21.53
CA ALA A 42 18.14 -5.52 -22.36
C ALA A 42 18.05 -6.20 -23.74
N ASP A 43 17.20 -7.22 -23.84
CA ASP A 43 16.88 -7.98 -25.05
C ASP A 43 15.60 -7.48 -25.74
N TYR A 44 15.14 -6.26 -25.41
CA TYR A 44 13.99 -5.66 -26.07
C TYR A 44 14.18 -5.60 -27.59
N ASP A 45 13.19 -6.15 -28.30
CA ASP A 45 13.13 -6.15 -29.76
C ASP A 45 11.77 -5.60 -30.20
N LYS A 46 11.81 -4.54 -31.01
CA LYS A 46 10.62 -3.88 -31.56
C LYS A 46 9.83 -4.76 -32.53
N ASP A 47 10.43 -5.81 -33.08
CA ASP A 47 9.77 -6.70 -34.04
C ASP A 47 8.98 -7.82 -33.35
N ARG A 48 9.00 -7.85 -32.01
CA ARG A 48 8.24 -8.76 -31.14
C ARG A 48 7.28 -7.98 -30.24
N LEU A 49 6.15 -8.60 -29.87
CA LEU A 49 5.23 -8.06 -28.86
C LEU A 49 5.67 -8.43 -27.43
N TRP A 50 5.62 -7.46 -26.52
CA TRP A 50 6.06 -7.56 -25.13
C TRP A 50 4.93 -7.33 -24.13
N PRO A 51 4.91 -8.04 -22.99
CA PRO A 51 4.01 -7.70 -21.89
C PRO A 51 4.44 -6.39 -21.22
N ALA A 52 3.47 -5.66 -20.67
CA ALA A 52 3.71 -4.39 -20.00
C ALA A 52 2.97 -4.30 -18.66
N ILE A 53 3.61 -3.70 -17.65
CA ILE A 53 3.03 -3.41 -16.34
C ILE A 53 3.08 -1.90 -16.08
N PHE A 54 1.92 -1.29 -15.86
CA PHE A 54 1.78 0.12 -15.51
C PHE A 54 1.52 0.29 -14.00
N VAL A 55 2.44 0.96 -13.30
CA VAL A 55 2.49 0.97 -11.83
C VAL A 55 2.15 2.33 -11.25
N PHE A 56 1.33 2.32 -10.19
CA PHE A 56 0.85 3.51 -9.49
C PHE A 56 1.17 3.43 -7.99
N ASP A 57 2.04 4.33 -7.53
CA ASP A 57 2.37 4.52 -6.12
C ASP A 57 1.44 5.58 -5.50
N PRO A 58 0.96 5.41 -4.25
CA PRO A 58 0.01 6.35 -3.65
C PRO A 58 0.58 7.76 -3.47
N GLY A 59 1.91 7.92 -3.42
CA GLY A 59 2.59 9.21 -3.37
C GLY A 59 2.95 9.81 -4.73
N GLY A 60 2.69 9.11 -5.85
CA GLY A 60 3.24 9.47 -7.15
C GLY A 60 4.76 9.27 -7.19
N ASN A 61 5.28 8.29 -6.46
CA ASN A 61 6.71 7.98 -6.46
C ASN A 61 7.01 6.80 -7.39
N GLY A 62 7.39 7.07 -8.64
CA GLY A 62 7.70 6.04 -9.62
C GLY A 62 8.88 5.16 -9.21
N ALA A 63 9.85 5.67 -8.46
CA ALA A 63 10.97 4.88 -7.95
C ALA A 63 10.51 3.82 -6.93
N ASN A 64 9.64 4.21 -6.00
CA ASN A 64 9.04 3.28 -5.04
C ASN A 64 8.15 2.25 -5.75
N GLY A 65 7.33 2.70 -6.70
CA GLY A 65 6.44 1.84 -7.46
C GLY A 65 7.15 0.83 -8.35
N ILE A 66 8.21 1.23 -9.07
CA ILE A 66 8.89 0.34 -10.03
C ILE A 66 9.77 -0.71 -9.36
N SER A 67 10.35 -0.40 -8.18
CA SER A 67 11.39 -1.20 -7.54
C SER A 67 11.01 -2.69 -7.32
N PRO A 68 9.80 -3.03 -6.82
CA PRO A 68 9.42 -4.42 -6.59
C PRO A 68 9.31 -5.27 -7.86
N PHE A 69 9.27 -4.64 -9.04
CA PHE A 69 9.05 -5.29 -10.33
C PHE A 69 10.34 -5.52 -11.13
N LEU A 70 11.47 -4.90 -10.76
CA LEU A 70 12.68 -4.89 -11.61
C LEU A 70 13.29 -6.28 -11.83
N GLU A 71 13.39 -7.09 -10.77
CA GLU A 71 13.98 -8.43 -10.85
C GLU A 71 13.17 -9.34 -11.79
N VAL A 72 11.86 -9.43 -11.54
CA VAL A 72 10.95 -10.26 -12.34
C VAL A 72 10.80 -9.74 -13.77
N ALA A 73 10.81 -8.42 -13.97
CA ALA A 73 10.78 -7.83 -15.30
C ALA A 73 12.02 -8.18 -16.12
N GLY A 74 13.19 -8.18 -15.48
CA GLY A 74 14.44 -8.62 -16.11
C GLY A 74 14.49 -10.12 -16.39
N GLU A 75 13.94 -10.96 -15.51
CA GLU A 75 13.96 -12.43 -15.66
C GLU A 75 12.95 -12.93 -16.71
N PHE A 76 11.77 -12.31 -16.80
CA PHE A 76 10.67 -12.79 -17.64
C PHE A 76 10.34 -11.89 -18.84
N GLY A 77 11.05 -10.77 -19.00
CA GLY A 77 10.91 -9.87 -20.14
C GLY A 77 9.64 -9.03 -20.09
N TYR A 78 9.51 -8.18 -19.07
CA TYR A 78 8.42 -7.20 -18.98
C TYR A 78 8.92 -5.78 -19.18
N LEU A 79 8.13 -5.00 -19.90
CA LEU A 79 8.21 -3.55 -19.86
C LEU A 79 7.49 -3.07 -18.59
N VAL A 80 8.11 -2.18 -17.81
CA VAL A 80 7.47 -1.63 -16.61
C VAL A 80 7.51 -0.12 -16.66
N PHE A 81 6.39 0.52 -16.40
CA PHE A 81 6.22 1.97 -16.43
C PHE A 81 5.58 2.43 -15.13
N ALA A 82 6.26 3.24 -14.33
CA ALA A 82 5.75 3.71 -13.03
C ALA A 82 5.58 5.22 -13.03
N SER A 83 4.36 5.69 -12.76
CA SER A 83 4.04 7.12 -12.78
C SER A 83 4.76 7.88 -11.66
N ASN A 84 5.30 9.06 -11.97
CA ASN A 84 5.82 10.00 -10.97
C ASN A 84 4.78 11.08 -10.56
N ASP A 85 3.54 10.96 -11.04
CA ASP A 85 2.59 12.07 -10.98
C ASP A 85 1.20 11.66 -10.47
N ALA A 86 0.73 10.48 -10.89
CA ALA A 86 -0.54 9.92 -10.41
C ALA A 86 -0.42 9.53 -8.94
N ARG A 87 -1.22 10.15 -8.08
CA ARG A 87 -1.10 10.07 -6.61
C ARG A 87 -2.44 10.20 -5.91
N ASN A 88 -2.54 9.80 -4.66
CA ASN A 88 -3.81 9.86 -3.92
C ASN A 88 -4.43 11.28 -3.92
N GLY A 89 -5.75 11.31 -4.08
CA GLY A 89 -6.59 12.50 -3.92
C GLY A 89 -7.15 13.11 -5.20
N ARG A 90 -6.43 13.05 -6.31
CA ARG A 90 -6.83 13.70 -7.58
C ARG A 90 -7.41 12.69 -8.57
N HIS A 91 -8.52 12.05 -8.20
CA HIS A 91 -9.01 10.86 -8.90
C HIS A 91 -9.22 11.06 -10.41
N SER A 92 -9.89 12.13 -10.84
CA SER A 92 -10.08 12.42 -12.27
C SER A 92 -8.78 12.76 -12.99
N GLU A 93 -7.92 13.60 -12.39
CA GLU A 93 -6.61 13.95 -12.98
C GLU A 93 -5.70 12.73 -13.11
N ASN A 94 -5.78 11.79 -12.17
CA ASN A 94 -4.99 10.56 -12.21
C ASN A 94 -5.34 9.66 -13.39
N PHE A 95 -6.61 9.61 -13.82
CA PHE A 95 -6.98 8.88 -15.04
C PHE A 95 -6.36 9.52 -16.28
N ASP A 96 -6.34 10.85 -16.34
CA ASP A 96 -5.73 11.60 -17.43
C ASP A 96 -4.21 11.40 -17.47
N ILE A 97 -3.54 11.47 -16.31
CA ILE A 97 -2.10 11.20 -16.16
C ILE A 97 -1.78 9.76 -16.57
N ALA A 98 -2.53 8.79 -16.03
CA ALA A 98 -2.35 7.37 -16.35
C ALA A 98 -2.58 7.12 -17.85
N GLY A 99 -3.63 7.69 -18.43
CA GLY A 99 -3.96 7.57 -19.85
C GLY A 99 -2.85 8.13 -20.75
N ARG A 100 -2.29 9.31 -20.42
CA ARG A 100 -1.15 9.88 -21.16
C ARG A 100 0.09 8.99 -21.09
N MET A 101 0.42 8.47 -19.90
CA MET A 101 1.54 7.54 -19.72
C MET A 101 1.34 6.24 -20.53
N ILE A 102 0.18 5.60 -20.40
CA ILE A 102 -0.15 4.35 -21.10
C ILE A 102 -0.10 4.55 -22.62
N ASN A 103 -0.75 5.60 -23.14
CA ASN A 103 -0.75 5.89 -24.58
C ASN A 103 0.66 6.23 -25.09
N GLY A 104 1.45 6.96 -24.30
CA GLY A 104 2.85 7.23 -24.60
C GLY A 104 3.69 5.96 -24.70
N ALA A 105 3.50 5.01 -23.77
CA ALA A 105 4.19 3.73 -23.81
C ALA A 105 3.77 2.88 -25.03
N ILE A 106 2.46 2.76 -25.28
CA ILE A 106 1.92 2.02 -26.44
C ILE A 106 2.41 2.60 -27.77
N SER A 107 2.61 3.92 -27.84
CA SER A 107 3.10 4.56 -29.06
C SER A 107 4.60 4.36 -29.30
N ASN A 108 5.38 4.11 -28.25
CA ASN A 108 6.85 4.01 -28.32
C ASN A 108 7.38 2.57 -28.27
N TYR A 109 6.58 1.62 -27.77
CA TYR A 109 7.00 0.23 -27.55
C TYR A 109 6.04 -0.78 -28.17
N SER A 110 6.59 -1.91 -28.64
CA SER A 110 5.82 -3.02 -29.20
C SER A 110 5.17 -3.83 -28.08
N ILE A 111 4.04 -3.34 -27.59
CA ILE A 111 3.29 -3.93 -26.46
C ILE A 111 2.22 -4.91 -26.99
N ASP A 112 2.14 -6.08 -26.38
CA ASP A 112 1.02 -7.00 -26.57
C ASP A 112 -0.22 -6.46 -25.84
N ALA A 113 -1.22 -6.01 -26.58
CA ALA A 113 -2.47 -5.49 -26.03
C ALA A 113 -3.23 -6.53 -25.17
N LYS A 114 -2.95 -7.83 -25.31
CA LYS A 114 -3.55 -8.89 -24.48
C LYS A 114 -2.78 -9.16 -23.19
N ARG A 115 -1.62 -8.52 -23.01
CA ARG A 115 -0.72 -8.68 -21.86
C ARG A 115 -0.32 -7.33 -21.27
N MET A 116 -1.28 -6.42 -21.21
CA MET A 116 -1.17 -5.17 -20.46
C MET A 116 -1.75 -5.35 -19.06
N TYR A 117 -0.95 -5.05 -18.05
CA TYR A 117 -1.31 -5.16 -16.65
C TYR A 117 -1.18 -3.79 -15.98
N VAL A 118 -1.99 -3.57 -14.95
CA VAL A 118 -1.84 -2.41 -14.07
C VAL A 118 -1.56 -2.89 -12.66
N ALA A 119 -0.72 -2.17 -11.93
CA ALA A 119 -0.35 -2.47 -10.58
C ALA A 119 -0.43 -1.22 -9.72
N GLY A 120 -0.68 -1.38 -8.43
CA GLY A 120 -0.62 -0.26 -7.53
C GLY A 120 -0.64 -0.64 -6.07
N PHE A 121 -0.20 0.29 -5.23
CA PHE A 121 -0.19 0.12 -3.77
C PHE A 121 -1.14 1.08 -3.08
N SER A 122 -1.86 0.61 -2.08
CA SER A 122 -2.80 1.41 -1.29
C SER A 122 -3.80 2.17 -2.20
N GLY A 123 -3.88 3.50 -2.15
CA GLY A 123 -4.72 4.26 -3.10
C GLY A 123 -4.31 4.12 -4.58
N GLY A 124 -3.05 3.80 -4.88
CA GLY A 124 -2.61 3.40 -6.22
C GLY A 124 -3.20 2.06 -6.67
N SER A 125 -3.45 1.12 -5.75
CA SER A 125 -4.14 -0.15 -6.03
C SER A 125 -5.60 0.11 -6.45
N ARG A 126 -6.26 1.04 -5.76
CA ARG A 126 -7.63 1.47 -6.09
C ARG A 126 -7.69 2.12 -7.47
N LEU A 127 -6.71 2.97 -7.79
CA LEU A 127 -6.57 3.57 -9.13
C LEU A 127 -6.32 2.51 -10.21
N ALA A 128 -5.38 1.58 -10.00
CA ALA A 128 -5.09 0.49 -10.93
C ALA A 128 -6.35 -0.35 -11.21
N SER A 129 -7.08 -0.74 -10.16
CA SER A 129 -8.35 -1.46 -10.29
C SER A 129 -9.38 -0.68 -11.10
N ALA A 130 -9.54 0.62 -10.81
CA ALA A 130 -10.48 1.47 -11.53
C ALA A 130 -10.10 1.66 -13.01
N ILE A 131 -8.80 1.83 -13.32
CA ILE A 131 -8.30 1.89 -14.70
C ILE A 131 -8.66 0.61 -15.45
N ALA A 132 -8.44 -0.56 -14.85
CA ALA A 132 -8.74 -1.83 -15.49
C ALA A 132 -10.26 -1.99 -15.75
N VAL A 133 -11.11 -1.64 -14.78
CA VAL A 133 -12.58 -1.69 -14.91
C VAL A 133 -13.09 -0.75 -15.99
N LEU A 134 -12.64 0.51 -15.98
CA LEU A 134 -13.18 1.55 -16.87
C LEU A 134 -12.63 1.45 -18.29
N SER A 135 -11.35 1.13 -18.46
CA SER A 135 -10.72 1.06 -19.78
C SER A 135 -11.09 -0.20 -20.55
N LYS A 136 -11.34 -1.32 -19.84
CA LYS A 136 -11.51 -2.67 -20.41
C LYS A 136 -10.37 -3.13 -21.33
N GLN A 137 -9.20 -2.50 -21.20
CA GLN A 137 -8.02 -2.77 -22.02
C GLN A 137 -6.96 -3.59 -21.28
N MET A 138 -7.08 -3.70 -19.95
CA MET A 138 -6.10 -4.40 -19.12
C MET A 138 -6.45 -5.87 -19.02
N ALA A 139 -5.46 -6.73 -19.15
CA ALA A 139 -5.57 -8.17 -18.98
C ALA A 139 -5.60 -8.57 -17.50
N GLY A 140 -4.97 -7.78 -16.61
CA GLY A 140 -4.94 -8.05 -15.19
C GLY A 140 -4.56 -6.88 -14.28
N VAL A 141 -4.81 -7.06 -12.99
CA VAL A 141 -4.48 -6.12 -11.90
C VAL A 141 -3.59 -6.80 -10.87
N ILE A 142 -2.53 -6.11 -10.43
CA ILE A 142 -1.73 -6.43 -9.23
C ILE A 142 -2.04 -5.39 -8.16
N ALA A 143 -2.96 -5.75 -7.26
CA ALA A 143 -3.49 -4.88 -6.23
C ALA A 143 -2.78 -5.11 -4.89
N CYS A 144 -1.92 -4.18 -4.48
CA CYS A 144 -1.15 -4.30 -3.25
C CYS A 144 -1.74 -3.44 -2.12
N GLY A 145 -2.04 -4.05 -0.97
CA GLY A 145 -2.39 -3.34 0.27
C GLY A 145 -3.71 -2.59 0.25
N SER A 146 -4.56 -2.73 -0.77
CA SER A 146 -5.92 -2.17 -0.84
C SER A 146 -6.72 -2.81 -1.97
N GLY A 147 -8.04 -2.89 -1.80
CA GLY A 147 -8.96 -3.43 -2.79
C GLY A 147 -9.30 -2.40 -3.87
N PHE A 148 -10.58 -2.27 -4.16
CA PHE A 148 -11.11 -1.37 -5.19
C PHE A 148 -11.61 -0.04 -4.60
N SER A 149 -11.85 0.92 -5.49
CA SER A 149 -12.50 2.18 -5.17
C SER A 149 -13.88 1.99 -4.50
N PRO A 150 -14.28 2.87 -3.56
CA PRO A 150 -15.64 2.84 -3.01
C PRO A 150 -16.71 3.22 -4.03
N ASN A 151 -16.34 3.79 -5.19
CA ASN A 151 -17.26 4.01 -6.30
C ASN A 151 -17.68 2.68 -6.93
N VAL A 152 -18.95 2.33 -6.81
CA VAL A 152 -19.51 1.06 -7.32
C VAL A 152 -19.31 0.87 -8.82
N ASN A 153 -19.20 1.96 -9.59
CA ASN A 153 -18.98 1.91 -11.03
C ASN A 153 -17.52 1.56 -11.41
N GLU A 154 -16.62 1.58 -10.43
CA GLU A 154 -15.19 1.25 -10.58
C GLU A 154 -14.86 -0.12 -9.96
N GLN A 155 -15.88 -0.88 -9.55
CA GLN A 155 -15.71 -2.21 -8.95
C GLN A 155 -15.79 -3.30 -10.02
N PRO A 156 -14.89 -4.31 -9.96
CA PRO A 156 -14.89 -5.40 -10.93
C PRO A 156 -16.13 -6.29 -10.79
N THR A 157 -16.65 -6.73 -11.94
CA THR A 157 -17.78 -7.69 -12.07
C THR A 157 -17.46 -8.74 -13.16
N GLN A 158 -18.38 -9.67 -13.46
CA GLN A 158 -18.10 -10.82 -14.34
C GLN A 158 -17.46 -10.45 -15.70
N GLU A 159 -16.58 -11.31 -16.21
CA GLU A 159 -15.76 -11.11 -17.43
C GLU A 159 -14.71 -9.99 -17.33
N SER A 160 -14.41 -9.54 -16.10
CA SER A 160 -13.24 -8.68 -15.83
C SER A 160 -11.92 -9.41 -16.05
N PHE A 161 -10.88 -8.61 -16.25
CA PHE A 161 -9.46 -8.94 -16.13
C PHE A 161 -9.14 -9.85 -14.91
N VAL A 162 -7.99 -10.52 -14.95
CA VAL A 162 -7.53 -11.34 -13.81
C VAL A 162 -7.01 -10.47 -12.65
N TYR A 163 -7.31 -10.82 -11.40
CA TYR A 163 -7.00 -9.98 -10.23
C TYR A 163 -6.08 -10.69 -9.22
N ALA A 164 -4.86 -10.18 -9.04
CA ALA A 164 -3.95 -10.60 -7.98
C ALA A 164 -3.99 -9.59 -6.83
N GLY A 165 -4.54 -9.97 -5.68
CA GLY A 165 -4.54 -9.17 -4.46
C GLY A 165 -3.38 -9.56 -3.55
N LEU A 166 -2.58 -8.61 -3.08
CA LEU A 166 -1.42 -8.85 -2.21
C LEU A 166 -1.59 -8.05 -0.92
N VAL A 167 -1.44 -8.68 0.25
CA VAL A 167 -1.61 -7.99 1.53
C VAL A 167 -0.73 -8.56 2.64
N GLY A 168 -0.20 -7.66 3.48
CA GLY A 168 0.56 -8.03 4.66
C GLY A 168 -0.35 -8.53 5.79
N THR A 169 0.13 -9.48 6.59
CA THR A 169 -0.56 -10.00 7.78
C THR A 169 -0.94 -8.94 8.81
N ALA A 170 -0.18 -7.85 8.89
CA ALA A 170 -0.37 -6.74 9.82
C ALA A 170 -0.76 -5.42 9.10
N ASP A 171 -1.20 -5.50 7.84
CA ASP A 171 -1.71 -4.38 7.05
C ASP A 171 -3.13 -3.98 7.50
N MET A 172 -3.40 -2.70 7.73
CA MET A 172 -4.73 -2.23 8.15
C MET A 172 -5.84 -2.58 7.15
N ASN A 173 -5.50 -2.75 5.87
CA ASN A 173 -6.44 -3.14 4.83
C ASN A 173 -6.57 -4.67 4.68
N TYR A 174 -6.05 -5.48 5.60
CA TYR A 174 -6.20 -6.95 5.55
C TYR A 174 -7.68 -7.37 5.46
N ALA A 175 -8.54 -6.81 6.33
CA ALA A 175 -9.96 -7.11 6.33
C ALA A 175 -10.68 -6.56 5.07
N GLU A 176 -10.21 -5.45 4.50
CA GLU A 176 -10.68 -4.94 3.20
C GLU A 176 -10.32 -5.90 2.07
N MET A 177 -9.08 -6.39 2.04
CA MET A 177 -8.58 -7.28 0.98
C MET A 177 -9.30 -8.63 0.98
N HIS A 178 -9.60 -9.18 2.16
CA HIS A 178 -10.46 -10.37 2.27
C HIS A 178 -11.89 -10.10 1.78
N ALA A 179 -12.45 -8.93 2.07
CA ALA A 179 -13.77 -8.54 1.55
C ALA A 179 -13.75 -8.35 0.02
N ALA A 180 -12.68 -7.79 -0.54
CA ALA A 180 -12.48 -7.66 -1.97
C ALA A 180 -12.34 -9.04 -2.64
N HIS A 181 -11.60 -9.97 -2.04
CA HIS A 181 -11.50 -11.36 -2.50
C HIS A 181 -12.88 -12.05 -2.52
N ALA A 182 -13.67 -11.89 -1.45
CA ALA A 182 -15.02 -12.42 -1.40
C ALA A 182 -15.95 -11.79 -2.46
N TRP A 183 -15.80 -10.48 -2.73
CA TRP A 183 -16.51 -9.80 -3.80
C TRP A 183 -16.16 -10.38 -5.17
N LEU A 184 -14.87 -10.52 -5.48
CA LEU A 184 -14.39 -11.08 -6.75
C LEU A 184 -14.92 -12.52 -6.96
N ASN A 185 -14.90 -13.34 -5.92
CA ASN A 185 -15.48 -14.70 -5.96
C ASN A 185 -16.99 -14.69 -6.21
N LYS A 186 -17.73 -13.78 -5.56
CA LYS A 186 -19.18 -13.62 -5.75
C LYS A 186 -19.54 -13.30 -7.20
N PHE A 187 -18.70 -12.53 -7.90
CA PHE A 187 -18.92 -12.15 -9.31
C PHE A 187 -18.15 -13.01 -10.31
N ASP A 188 -17.59 -14.14 -9.88
CA ASP A 188 -16.75 -15.07 -10.69
C ASP A 188 -15.65 -14.35 -11.50
N VAL A 189 -15.05 -13.31 -10.91
CA VAL A 189 -13.83 -12.70 -11.45
C VAL A 189 -12.67 -13.62 -11.12
N SER A 190 -11.86 -14.00 -12.11
CA SER A 190 -10.68 -14.83 -11.88
C SER A 190 -9.69 -14.07 -11.00
N ASN A 191 -9.46 -14.58 -9.79
CA ASN A 191 -8.67 -13.85 -8.80
C ASN A 191 -7.89 -14.77 -7.88
N ARG A 192 -6.84 -14.23 -7.27
CA ARG A 192 -6.08 -14.86 -6.22
C ARG A 192 -5.59 -13.84 -5.21
N MET A 193 -5.59 -14.22 -3.94
CA MET A 193 -5.00 -13.44 -2.87
C MET A 193 -3.68 -14.06 -2.40
N PHE A 194 -2.64 -13.23 -2.27
CA PHE A 194 -1.33 -13.55 -1.74
C PHE A 194 -1.17 -12.84 -0.41
N VAL A 195 -0.99 -13.60 0.66
CA VAL A 195 -0.73 -13.08 2.00
C VAL A 195 0.74 -13.29 2.31
N PHE A 196 1.41 -12.26 2.80
CA PHE A 196 2.82 -12.31 3.20
C PHE A 196 2.99 -11.74 4.61
N GLU A 197 4.07 -12.12 5.30
CA GLU A 197 4.39 -11.56 6.60
C GLU A 197 4.85 -10.10 6.44
N GLY A 198 4.08 -9.15 6.97
CA GLY A 198 4.40 -7.75 6.81
C GLY A 198 3.25 -6.81 7.13
N GLU A 199 3.57 -5.52 7.03
CA GLU A 199 2.67 -4.42 7.34
C GLU A 199 2.08 -3.80 6.06
N HIS A 200 1.64 -2.55 6.12
CA HIS A 200 1.20 -1.78 4.97
C HIS A 200 2.38 -1.20 4.18
N ARG A 201 2.97 -2.04 3.32
CA ARG A 201 4.09 -1.68 2.43
C ARG A 201 3.97 -2.40 1.09
N TRP A 202 4.74 -1.96 0.11
CA TRP A 202 4.95 -2.73 -1.12
C TRP A 202 5.41 -4.15 -0.76
N PRO A 203 4.82 -5.20 -1.36
CA PRO A 203 5.26 -6.58 -1.16
C PRO A 203 6.69 -6.79 -1.63
N ASP A 204 7.35 -7.81 -1.08
CA ASP A 204 8.70 -8.16 -1.49
C ASP A 204 8.73 -8.70 -2.95
N PRO A 205 9.90 -8.65 -3.63
CA PRO A 205 10.04 -9.12 -5.01
C PRO A 205 9.59 -10.58 -5.23
N THR A 206 9.74 -11.46 -4.23
CA THR A 206 9.30 -12.86 -4.36
C THR A 206 7.77 -12.94 -4.41
N THR A 207 7.07 -12.18 -3.57
CA THR A 207 5.60 -12.12 -3.60
C THR A 207 5.09 -11.47 -4.90
N ILE A 208 5.72 -10.40 -5.37
CA ILE A 208 5.38 -9.76 -6.66
C ILE A 208 5.60 -10.71 -7.84
N LYS A 209 6.74 -11.42 -7.85
CA LYS A 209 7.03 -12.45 -8.86
C LYS A 209 5.92 -13.48 -8.93
N ARG A 210 5.50 -14.03 -7.78
CA ARG A 210 4.42 -15.01 -7.73
C ARG A 210 3.09 -14.47 -8.27
N ALA A 211 2.75 -13.22 -7.95
CA ALA A 211 1.54 -12.58 -8.47
C ALA A 211 1.59 -12.43 -10.00
N ILE A 212 2.70 -11.98 -10.58
CA ILE A 212 2.88 -11.85 -12.03
C ILE A 212 2.79 -13.21 -12.71
N LEU A 213 3.47 -14.22 -12.19
CA LEU A 213 3.43 -15.57 -12.75
C LEU A 213 2.02 -16.15 -12.71
N TRP A 214 1.24 -15.88 -11.66
CA TRP A 214 -0.15 -16.29 -11.59
C TRP A 214 -1.04 -15.57 -12.60
N LEU A 215 -0.85 -14.26 -12.79
CA LEU A 215 -1.61 -13.49 -13.79
C LEU A 215 -1.38 -14.02 -15.20
N GLU A 216 -0.15 -14.32 -15.56
CA GLU A 216 0.18 -14.92 -16.87
C GLU A 216 -0.48 -16.28 -17.08
N MET A 217 -0.57 -17.12 -16.05
CA MET A 217 -1.31 -18.38 -16.16
C MET A 217 -2.81 -18.17 -16.38
N GLY A 218 -3.35 -17.03 -15.92
CA GLY A 218 -4.74 -16.64 -16.12
C GLY A 218 -5.03 -16.03 -17.50
N THR A 219 -4.02 -15.49 -18.18
CA THR A 219 -4.15 -14.82 -19.49
C THR A 219 -3.66 -15.66 -20.66
N GLU A 220 -2.69 -16.56 -20.45
CA GLU A 220 -2.16 -17.46 -21.47
C GLU A 220 -2.76 -18.88 -21.40
N LYS A 221 -3.04 -19.48 -22.57
CA LYS A 221 -3.60 -20.84 -22.66
C LYS A 221 -2.61 -21.95 -22.30
N ASN A 222 -1.30 -21.68 -22.29
CA ASN A 222 -0.21 -22.64 -22.08
C ASN A 222 0.75 -22.16 -20.99
N ALA A 223 0.27 -22.16 -19.73
CA ALA A 223 1.11 -21.86 -18.57
C ALA A 223 2.41 -22.67 -18.56
N LYS A 224 3.55 -22.00 -18.36
CA LYS A 224 4.84 -22.69 -18.31
C LYS A 224 5.01 -23.49 -17.00
N PRO A 225 5.66 -24.66 -17.02
CA PRO A 225 5.83 -25.51 -15.83
C PRO A 225 6.49 -24.80 -14.63
N GLU A 226 7.43 -23.89 -14.88
CA GLU A 226 8.11 -23.09 -13.86
C GLU A 226 7.18 -22.12 -13.12
N TRP A 227 6.11 -21.65 -13.78
CA TRP A 227 5.11 -20.76 -13.18
C TRP A 227 4.22 -21.51 -12.19
N LEU A 228 3.83 -22.74 -12.55
CA LEU A 228 3.06 -23.64 -11.67
C LEU A 228 3.87 -24.09 -10.43
N ALA A 229 5.20 -24.05 -10.50
CA ALA A 229 6.07 -24.49 -9.42
C ALA A 229 6.33 -23.41 -8.35
N ALA A 230 6.17 -22.12 -8.67
CA ALA A 230 6.54 -21.02 -7.77
C ALA A 230 5.72 -21.03 -6.47
N ASP A 231 4.40 -21.14 -6.56
CA ASP A 231 3.51 -21.21 -5.40
C ASP A 231 3.77 -22.44 -4.53
N ARG A 232 3.98 -23.59 -5.19
CA ARG A 232 4.31 -24.83 -4.50
C ARG A 232 5.60 -24.68 -3.69
N ARG A 233 6.66 -24.13 -4.30
CA ARG A 233 7.95 -23.93 -3.62
C ARG A 233 7.82 -23.00 -2.42
N TYR A 234 7.01 -21.95 -2.54
CA TYR A 234 6.74 -21.03 -1.44
C TYR A 234 6.00 -21.74 -0.29
N GLY A 235 4.90 -22.43 -0.56
CA GLY A 235 4.18 -23.21 0.45
C GLY A 235 5.06 -24.28 1.12
N ASP A 236 5.89 -24.97 0.33
CA ASP A 236 6.85 -25.95 0.86
C ASP A 236 7.90 -25.31 1.75
N SER A 237 8.36 -24.10 1.43
CA SER A 237 9.32 -23.38 2.26
C SER A 237 8.74 -23.00 3.62
N LEU A 238 7.50 -22.49 3.65
CA LEU A 238 6.78 -22.19 4.88
C LEU A 238 6.56 -23.45 5.72
N PHE A 239 6.11 -24.54 5.08
CA PHE A 239 5.89 -25.82 5.75
C PHE A 239 7.17 -26.37 6.37
N LYS A 240 8.30 -26.31 5.65
CA LYS A 240 9.61 -26.75 6.15
C LYS A 240 10.16 -25.86 7.27
N ALA A 241 9.87 -24.56 7.22
CA ALA A 241 10.24 -23.60 8.26
C ALA A 241 9.39 -23.74 9.54
N GLY A 242 8.31 -24.53 9.50
CA GLY A 242 7.39 -24.69 10.63
C GLY A 242 6.33 -23.60 10.74
N ASP A 243 6.26 -22.68 9.78
CA ASP A 243 5.20 -21.68 9.70
C ASP A 243 3.93 -22.31 9.10
N PHE A 244 3.30 -23.17 9.90
CA PHE A 244 2.15 -23.95 9.48
C PHE A 244 0.89 -23.09 9.26
N LEU A 245 0.79 -21.94 9.94
CA LEU A 245 -0.33 -21.01 9.75
C LEU A 245 -0.26 -20.37 8.35
N MET A 246 0.89 -19.84 7.96
CA MET A 246 1.06 -19.29 6.60
C MET A 246 1.05 -20.38 5.54
N ALA A 247 1.65 -21.55 5.80
CA ALA A 247 1.59 -22.68 4.89
C ALA A 247 0.14 -23.13 4.63
N HIS A 248 -0.71 -23.14 5.67
CA HIS A 248 -2.14 -23.44 5.51
C HIS A 248 -2.82 -22.43 4.58
N LYS A 249 -2.59 -21.12 4.78
CA LYS A 249 -3.15 -20.07 3.91
C LYS A 249 -2.74 -20.26 2.45
N GLU A 250 -1.46 -20.56 2.22
CA GLU A 250 -0.92 -20.78 0.88
C GLU A 250 -1.52 -22.01 0.21
N PHE A 251 -1.51 -23.17 0.88
CA PHE A 251 -2.08 -24.39 0.30
C PHE A 251 -3.60 -24.30 0.11
N LYS A 252 -4.31 -23.60 1.00
CA LYS A 252 -5.74 -23.31 0.83
C LYS A 252 -5.97 -22.45 -0.41
N ALA A 253 -5.18 -21.38 -0.61
CA ALA A 253 -5.27 -20.53 -1.80
C ALA A 253 -5.00 -21.33 -3.10
N ILE A 254 -4.01 -22.22 -3.10
CA ILE A 254 -3.73 -23.12 -4.24
C ILE A 254 -4.93 -24.04 -4.51
N ARG A 255 -5.48 -24.69 -3.47
CA ARG A 255 -6.61 -25.62 -3.58
C ARG A 255 -7.87 -24.96 -4.12
N ASP A 256 -8.13 -23.71 -3.72
CA ASP A 256 -9.37 -23.00 -4.02
C ASP A 256 -9.26 -22.21 -5.36
N GLY A 257 -8.04 -21.84 -5.79
CA GLY A 257 -7.77 -21.04 -6.99
C GLY A 257 -7.78 -21.78 -8.34
N LYS A 258 -8.83 -22.55 -8.63
CA LYS A 258 -9.00 -23.33 -9.88
C LYS A 258 -7.76 -24.19 -10.28
N PRO A 259 -7.17 -24.99 -9.37
CA PRO A 259 -5.95 -25.77 -9.64
C PRO A 259 -6.16 -26.95 -10.59
N THR A 260 -5.06 -27.45 -11.16
CA THR A 260 -5.03 -28.79 -11.76
C THR A 260 -5.32 -29.88 -10.71
N PHE A 261 -5.72 -31.08 -11.16
CA PHE A 261 -5.95 -32.21 -10.25
C PHE A 261 -4.73 -32.54 -9.38
N ALA A 262 -3.52 -32.51 -9.97
CA ALA A 262 -2.28 -32.78 -9.25
C ALA A 262 -1.98 -31.73 -8.18
N GLN A 263 -2.19 -30.45 -8.49
CA GLN A 263 -2.02 -29.35 -7.53
C GLN A 263 -3.03 -29.45 -6.38
N ARG A 264 -4.30 -29.75 -6.69
CA ARG A 264 -5.34 -29.98 -5.67
C ARG A 264 -4.95 -31.11 -4.73
N LYS A 265 -4.62 -32.29 -5.28
CA LYS A 265 -4.21 -33.47 -4.49
C LYS A 265 -2.99 -33.17 -3.62
N TYR A 266 -2.03 -32.43 -4.15
CA TYR A 266 -0.85 -32.00 -3.40
C TYR A 266 -1.25 -31.11 -2.22
N ALA A 267 -1.93 -30.00 -2.48
CA ALA A 267 -2.37 -29.07 -1.45
C ALA A 267 -3.22 -29.76 -0.37
N ASP A 268 -4.17 -30.61 -0.76
CA ASP A 268 -5.00 -31.38 0.17
C ASP A 268 -4.18 -32.28 1.09
N SER A 269 -3.10 -32.90 0.58
CA SER A 269 -2.22 -33.74 1.40
C SER A 269 -1.46 -32.94 2.46
N LEU A 270 -0.98 -31.74 2.14
CA LEU A 270 -0.30 -30.87 3.11
C LEU A 270 -1.29 -30.26 4.10
N LEU A 271 -2.48 -29.86 3.63
CA LEU A 271 -3.57 -29.38 4.50
C LEU A 271 -4.04 -30.45 5.48
N ALA A 272 -4.07 -31.73 5.08
CA ALA A 272 -4.39 -32.83 5.99
C ALA A 272 -3.34 -33.01 7.09
N VAL A 273 -2.06 -32.80 6.80
CA VAL A 273 -0.99 -32.84 7.81
C VAL A 273 -1.08 -31.63 8.75
N ILE A 274 -1.31 -30.43 8.22
CA ILE A 274 -1.51 -29.23 9.05
C ILE A 274 -2.77 -29.37 9.91
N GLY A 275 -3.82 -29.99 9.39
CA GLY A 275 -5.08 -30.22 10.09
C GLY A 275 -4.97 -31.09 11.34
N GLN A 276 -3.87 -31.81 11.53
CA GLN A 276 -3.58 -32.59 12.76
C GLN A 276 -2.88 -31.77 13.85
N LYS A 277 -2.60 -30.47 13.59
CA LYS A 277 -1.93 -29.57 14.54
C LYS A 277 -2.97 -28.70 15.23
N ASP A 278 -3.41 -29.13 16.41
CA ASP A 278 -4.51 -28.50 17.15
C ASP A 278 -4.27 -27.00 17.44
N ASP A 279 -3.04 -26.64 17.76
CA ASP A 279 -2.58 -25.27 18.00
C ASP A 279 -2.74 -24.38 16.75
N VAL A 280 -2.33 -24.88 15.59
CA VAL A 280 -2.46 -24.17 14.31
C VAL A 280 -3.93 -24.04 13.93
N MET A 281 -4.71 -25.10 14.10
CA MET A 281 -6.15 -25.08 13.81
C MET A 281 -6.91 -24.16 14.76
N GLN A 282 -6.46 -23.99 16.01
CA GLN A 282 -6.99 -22.99 16.93
C GLN A 282 -6.69 -21.58 16.44
N GLN A 283 -5.45 -21.28 16.05
CA GLN A 283 -5.09 -19.98 15.49
C GLN A 283 -5.87 -19.63 14.22
N ILE A 284 -6.12 -20.62 13.33
CA ILE A 284 -6.95 -20.41 12.13
C ILE A 284 -8.38 -20.02 12.51
N ARG A 285 -9.02 -20.77 13.43
CA ARG A 285 -10.38 -20.46 13.90
C ARG A 285 -10.46 -19.09 14.56
N GLU A 286 -9.42 -18.74 15.31
CA GLU A 286 -9.33 -17.44 15.95
C GLU A 286 -9.20 -16.32 14.92
N GLU A 287 -8.31 -16.44 13.94
CA GLU A 287 -8.17 -15.46 12.87
C GLU A 287 -9.50 -15.24 12.11
N ASP A 288 -10.22 -16.32 11.78
CA ASP A 288 -11.52 -16.23 11.12
C ASP A 288 -12.55 -15.46 11.96
N GLN A 289 -12.58 -15.70 13.29
CA GLN A 289 -13.47 -14.99 14.22
C GLN A 289 -13.11 -13.52 14.39
N LEU A 290 -11.81 -13.21 14.45
CA LEU A 290 -11.29 -11.85 14.54
C LEU A 290 -11.64 -11.07 13.27
N LEU A 291 -11.35 -11.65 12.10
CA LEU A 291 -11.58 -11.05 10.78
C LEU A 291 -13.06 -10.73 10.55
N ALA A 292 -13.98 -11.62 10.98
CA ALA A 292 -15.42 -11.41 10.85
C ALA A 292 -15.94 -10.17 11.60
N LYS A 293 -15.24 -9.72 12.64
CA LYS A 293 -15.60 -8.55 13.46
C LYS A 293 -14.76 -7.32 13.12
N GLU A 294 -13.59 -7.50 12.51
CA GLU A 294 -12.59 -6.46 12.32
C GLU A 294 -13.11 -5.30 11.47
N ASN A 295 -13.73 -5.56 10.32
CA ASN A 295 -14.29 -4.50 9.47
C ASN A 295 -15.31 -3.64 10.22
N LYS A 296 -16.08 -4.22 11.14
CA LYS A 296 -17.03 -3.45 11.97
C LYS A 296 -16.28 -2.55 12.96
N LEU A 297 -15.27 -3.09 13.64
CA LEU A 297 -14.42 -2.33 14.57
C LEU A 297 -13.72 -1.15 13.86
N LEU A 298 -13.13 -1.38 12.70
CA LEU A 298 -12.43 -0.33 11.94
C LEU A 298 -13.40 0.78 11.50
N ASN A 299 -14.63 0.41 11.08
CA ASN A 299 -15.67 1.39 10.77
C ASN A 299 -16.09 2.22 11.99
N GLU A 300 -16.27 1.59 13.16
CA GLU A 300 -16.60 2.30 14.41
C GLU A 300 -15.50 3.29 14.81
N LEU A 301 -14.23 2.91 14.64
CA LEU A 301 -13.07 3.79 14.86
C LEU A 301 -13.06 4.98 13.88
N SER A 302 -13.31 4.73 12.59
CA SER A 302 -13.41 5.79 11.59
C SER A 302 -14.57 6.76 11.87
N GLU A 303 -15.74 6.24 12.23
CA GLU A 303 -16.90 7.07 12.58
C GLU A 303 -16.62 7.92 13.81
N ARG A 304 -15.99 7.35 14.83
CA ARG A 304 -15.59 8.10 16.03
C ARG A 304 -14.57 9.17 15.70
N TYR A 305 -13.56 8.85 14.90
CA TYR A 305 -12.56 9.81 14.44
C TYR A 305 -13.21 11.01 13.74
N LEU A 306 -14.14 10.78 12.81
CA LEU A 306 -14.86 11.85 12.11
C LEU A 306 -15.72 12.71 13.06
N GLN A 307 -16.31 12.11 14.10
CA GLN A 307 -17.08 12.86 15.11
C GLN A 307 -16.18 13.78 15.94
N ASP A 308 -15.01 13.29 16.37
CA ASP A 308 -14.04 14.06 17.13
C ASP A 308 -13.39 15.15 16.25
N LEU A 309 -13.10 14.85 14.98
CA LEU A 309 -12.57 15.81 14.01
C LEU A 309 -13.50 17.01 13.80
N LYS A 310 -14.83 16.78 13.74
CA LYS A 310 -15.84 17.87 13.67
C LYS A 310 -15.83 18.80 14.90
N LYS A 311 -15.30 18.33 16.02
CA LYS A 311 -15.23 19.06 17.29
C LYS A 311 -13.78 19.19 17.78
N ALA A 312 -12.80 19.18 16.87
CA ALA A 312 -11.38 19.00 17.17
C ALA A 312 -10.86 19.90 18.32
N LYS A 313 -11.26 21.18 18.34
CA LYS A 313 -10.90 22.14 19.38
C LYS A 313 -11.23 21.70 20.82
N LYS A 314 -12.26 20.86 20.99
CA LYS A 314 -12.75 20.36 22.29
C LYS A 314 -12.63 18.83 22.42
N ALA A 315 -12.04 18.16 21.43
CA ALA A 315 -11.95 16.71 21.42
C ALA A 315 -11.07 16.22 22.58
N SER A 316 -11.54 15.19 23.29
CA SER A 316 -10.79 14.57 24.39
C SER A 316 -10.07 13.32 23.89
N PHE A 317 -8.76 13.25 24.16
CA PHE A 317 -7.95 12.07 23.85
C PHE A 317 -8.12 10.92 24.85
N LYS A 318 -8.87 11.10 25.95
CA LYS A 318 -9.01 10.06 27.00
C LYS A 318 -9.51 8.73 26.45
N TRP A 319 -10.47 8.77 25.52
CA TRP A 319 -11.00 7.57 24.89
C TRP A 319 -9.97 6.93 23.94
N TRP A 320 -9.30 7.76 23.12
CA TRP A 320 -8.27 7.32 22.19
C TRP A 320 -7.09 6.67 22.91
N ASN A 321 -6.56 7.29 23.97
CA ASN A 321 -5.51 6.70 24.80
C ASN A 321 -5.91 5.32 25.30
N LYS A 322 -7.12 5.19 25.88
CA LYS A 322 -7.59 3.89 26.37
C LYS A 322 -7.65 2.82 25.26
N GLN A 323 -8.08 3.18 24.05
CA GLN A 323 -8.12 2.23 22.94
C GLN A 323 -6.69 1.87 22.48
N ILE A 324 -5.87 2.88 22.23
CA ILE A 324 -4.51 2.72 21.73
C ILE A 324 -3.66 1.93 22.72
N ASP A 325 -3.65 2.29 24.01
CA ASP A 325 -2.90 1.56 25.06
C ASP A 325 -3.26 0.08 25.09
N GLY A 326 -4.56 -0.23 25.01
CA GLY A 326 -5.06 -1.60 24.98
C GLY A 326 -4.53 -2.39 23.78
N TYR A 327 -4.60 -1.81 22.58
CA TYR A 327 -4.10 -2.48 21.38
C TYR A 327 -2.57 -2.50 21.30
N THR A 328 -1.86 -1.50 21.81
CA THR A 328 -0.39 -1.47 21.82
C THR A 328 0.16 -2.59 22.69
N ILE A 329 -0.47 -2.86 23.83
CA ILE A 329 -0.11 -4.00 24.69
C ILE A 329 -0.35 -5.33 23.97
N THR A 330 -1.48 -5.50 23.27
CA THR A 330 -1.76 -6.74 22.54
C THR A 330 -0.90 -6.89 21.28
N ALA A 331 -0.52 -5.80 20.61
CA ALA A 331 0.20 -5.82 19.34
C ALA A 331 1.61 -6.44 19.41
N VAL A 332 2.18 -6.58 20.61
CA VAL A 332 3.49 -7.24 20.81
C VAL A 332 3.36 -8.77 20.97
N GLU A 333 2.14 -9.29 21.07
CA GLU A 333 1.89 -10.73 21.16
C GLU A 333 2.05 -11.41 19.80
N ASP A 334 2.58 -12.63 19.79
CA ASP A 334 2.58 -13.47 18.60
C ASP A 334 1.17 -13.99 18.27
N GLY A 335 0.93 -14.27 16.99
CA GLY A 335 -0.31 -14.91 16.54
C GLY A 335 -1.42 -13.95 16.07
N PRO A 336 -2.64 -14.46 15.88
CA PRO A 336 -3.73 -13.71 15.24
C PRO A 336 -4.14 -12.41 15.95
N GLN A 337 -4.14 -12.40 17.28
CA GLN A 337 -4.58 -11.29 18.13
C GLN A 337 -3.61 -10.12 18.04
N GLY A 338 -2.32 -10.37 18.20
CA GLY A 338 -1.30 -9.34 18.07
C GLY A 338 -1.28 -8.75 16.66
N LYS A 339 -1.41 -9.60 15.63
CA LYS A 339 -1.57 -9.13 14.24
C LYS A 339 -2.80 -8.24 14.07
N GLN A 340 -3.97 -8.62 14.60
CA GLN A 340 -5.15 -7.76 14.55
C GLN A 340 -4.94 -6.44 15.30
N ALA A 341 -4.39 -6.48 16.50
CA ALA A 341 -4.15 -5.28 17.29
C ALA A 341 -3.22 -4.30 16.55
N ALA A 342 -2.19 -4.82 15.90
CA ALA A 342 -1.29 -4.03 15.07
C ALA A 342 -2.02 -3.43 13.84
N ARG A 343 -2.95 -4.17 13.20
CA ARG A 343 -3.80 -3.64 12.13
C ARG A 343 -4.72 -2.51 12.61
N VAL A 344 -5.28 -2.64 13.81
CA VAL A 344 -6.14 -1.60 14.41
C VAL A 344 -5.35 -0.32 14.68
N ILE A 345 -4.14 -0.41 15.24
CA ILE A 345 -3.27 0.76 15.44
C ILE A 345 -2.95 1.42 14.10
N ARG A 346 -2.56 0.63 13.09
CA ARG A 346 -2.26 1.15 11.74
C ARG A 346 -3.47 1.78 11.06
N HIS A 347 -4.68 1.31 11.34
CA HIS A 347 -5.90 1.97 10.87
C HIS A 347 -6.06 3.38 11.46
N ILE A 348 -5.85 3.52 12.78
CA ILE A 348 -5.88 4.83 13.45
C ILE A 348 -4.80 5.74 12.86
N GLN A 349 -3.61 5.21 12.59
CA GLN A 349 -2.53 5.93 11.92
C GLN A 349 -2.96 6.40 10.52
N ALA A 350 -3.51 5.50 9.70
CA ALA A 350 -3.91 5.81 8.33
C ALA A 350 -4.95 6.92 8.26
N ILE A 351 -6.05 6.81 9.01
CA ILE A 351 -7.12 7.82 8.98
C ILE A 351 -6.65 9.18 9.51
N SER A 352 -5.74 9.18 10.49
CA SER A 352 -5.16 10.40 11.06
C SER A 352 -4.17 11.05 10.09
N LEU A 353 -3.35 10.24 9.42
CA LEU A 353 -2.38 10.71 8.45
C LEU A 353 -3.08 11.33 7.24
N GLU A 354 -4.01 10.61 6.62
CA GLU A 354 -4.72 11.05 5.42
C GLU A 354 -5.55 12.31 5.68
N SER A 355 -6.35 12.33 6.75
CA SER A 355 -7.19 13.49 7.07
C SER A 355 -6.36 14.68 7.56
N GLY A 356 -5.34 14.41 8.38
CA GLY A 356 -4.44 15.44 8.90
C GLY A 356 -3.73 16.19 7.78
N PHE A 357 -3.24 15.48 6.75
CA PHE A 357 -2.62 16.11 5.59
C PHE A 357 -3.58 17.01 4.79
N VAL A 358 -4.84 16.61 4.63
CA VAL A 358 -5.85 17.46 3.99
C VAL A 358 -6.00 18.75 4.76
N ASP A 359 -6.22 18.64 6.07
CA ASP A 359 -6.51 19.78 6.93
C ASP A 359 -5.30 20.71 7.08
N GLN A 360 -4.06 20.19 7.04
CA GLN A 360 -2.83 20.99 7.09
C GLN A 360 -2.67 21.95 5.90
N GLN A 361 -3.34 21.71 4.77
CA GLN A 361 -3.25 22.59 3.60
C GLN A 361 -4.20 23.81 3.67
N HIS A 362 -5.06 23.85 4.68
CA HIS A 362 -6.04 24.91 4.86
C HIS A 362 -5.86 25.56 6.23
N LYS A 363 -5.46 26.83 6.27
CA LYS A 363 -5.23 27.58 7.52
C LYS A 363 -6.41 27.49 8.50
N ASP A 364 -7.65 27.49 7.99
CA ASP A 364 -8.87 27.40 8.78
C ASP A 364 -9.13 26.01 9.40
N SER A 365 -8.31 25.01 9.08
CA SER A 365 -8.44 23.63 9.58
C SER A 365 -7.34 23.25 10.59
N TYR A 366 -6.63 24.24 11.15
CA TYR A 366 -5.56 24.03 12.14
C TYR A 366 -5.96 23.09 13.28
N ASP A 367 -7.12 23.28 13.92
CA ASP A 367 -7.53 22.44 15.05
C ASP A 367 -7.69 20.96 14.65
N LYS A 368 -8.14 20.69 13.43
CA LYS A 368 -8.31 19.32 12.90
C LYS A 368 -6.97 18.67 12.55
N ALA A 369 -6.09 19.43 11.89
CA ALA A 369 -4.72 19.02 11.63
C ALA A 369 -4.00 18.70 12.95
N LEU A 370 -4.16 19.56 13.96
CA LEU A 370 -3.57 19.39 15.29
C LEU A 370 -4.10 18.15 15.98
N PHE A 371 -5.41 17.91 15.93
CA PHE A 371 -6.02 16.70 16.48
C PHE A 371 -5.41 15.44 15.84
N SER A 372 -5.27 15.45 14.52
CA SER A 372 -4.74 14.31 13.76
C SER A 372 -3.26 14.06 14.03
N SER A 373 -2.42 15.10 14.03
CA SER A 373 -1.00 14.98 14.38
C SER A 373 -0.78 14.47 15.80
N LYS A 374 -1.60 14.95 16.76
CA LYS A 374 -1.55 14.43 18.15
C LYS A 374 -1.98 12.98 18.23
N LEU A 375 -3.02 12.58 17.49
CA LEU A 375 -3.47 11.19 17.47
C LEU A 375 -2.40 10.26 16.88
N LEU A 376 -1.66 10.69 15.86
CA LEU A 376 -0.50 9.94 15.34
C LEU A 376 0.56 9.72 16.43
N LEU A 377 0.96 10.77 17.16
CA LEU A 377 1.93 10.66 18.24
C LEU A 377 1.47 9.74 19.38
N LEU A 378 0.16 9.63 19.63
CA LEU A 378 -0.36 8.67 20.61
C LEU A 378 -0.17 7.23 20.17
N THR A 379 -0.23 6.95 18.85
CA THR A 379 -0.05 5.59 18.33
C THR A 379 1.40 5.14 18.26
N ASP A 380 2.33 6.08 18.10
CA ASP A 380 3.76 5.80 17.94
C ASP A 380 4.56 7.07 18.33
N PRO A 381 4.85 7.26 19.64
CA PRO A 381 5.47 8.48 20.14
C PRO A 381 6.95 8.61 19.75
N ASP A 382 7.58 7.52 19.29
CA ASP A 382 9.00 7.51 18.94
C ASP A 382 9.23 7.78 17.44
N ARG A 383 8.15 7.91 16.65
CA ARG A 383 8.25 8.10 15.21
C ARG A 383 8.53 9.55 14.85
N GLY A 384 9.78 9.86 14.47
CA GLY A 384 10.23 11.20 14.07
C GLY A 384 9.36 11.89 13.03
N TYR A 385 8.85 11.14 12.05
CA TYR A 385 7.92 11.71 11.06
C TYR A 385 6.64 12.28 11.69
N TYR A 386 6.10 11.68 12.75
CA TYR A 386 4.89 12.19 13.41
C TYR A 386 5.16 13.47 14.21
N HIS A 387 6.36 13.59 14.78
CA HIS A 387 6.84 14.85 15.37
C HIS A 387 6.99 15.93 14.30
N TYR A 388 7.61 15.60 13.17
CA TYR A 388 7.68 16.50 12.01
C TYR A 388 6.30 16.99 11.57
N LEU A 389 5.30 16.10 11.48
CA LEU A 389 3.94 16.49 11.10
C LEU A 389 3.29 17.44 12.09
N LEU A 390 3.59 17.32 13.38
CA LEU A 390 3.10 18.26 14.38
C LEU A 390 3.77 19.63 14.22
N VAL A 391 5.08 19.68 13.98
CA VAL A 391 5.81 20.93 13.64
C VAL A 391 5.19 21.58 12.40
N TYR A 392 4.98 20.80 11.33
CA TYR A 392 4.36 21.28 10.09
C TYR A 392 2.94 21.82 10.32
N THR A 393 2.13 21.13 11.14
CA THR A 393 0.79 21.61 11.52
C THR A 393 0.84 22.98 12.21
N HIS A 394 1.76 23.16 13.16
CA HIS A 394 1.92 24.44 13.85
C HIS A 394 2.34 25.56 12.90
N GLU A 395 3.30 25.29 12.02
CA GLU A 395 3.79 26.28 11.07
C GLU A 395 2.72 26.68 10.05
N MET A 396 2.03 25.71 9.44
CA MET A 396 0.93 25.98 8.51
C MET A 396 -0.26 26.69 9.17
N GLY A 397 -0.46 26.47 10.46
CA GLY A 397 -1.46 27.17 11.29
C GLY A 397 -1.06 28.58 11.73
N GLY A 398 0.13 29.07 11.36
CA GLY A 398 0.66 30.36 11.80
C GLY A 398 0.98 30.41 13.29
N LYS A 399 1.32 29.26 13.91
CA LYS A 399 1.67 29.11 15.32
C LYS A 399 3.19 28.87 15.46
N ARG A 400 3.98 29.79 14.91
CA ARG A 400 5.44 29.67 14.81
C ARG A 400 6.12 29.33 16.12
N ASP A 401 5.78 30.03 17.21
CA ASP A 401 6.40 29.78 18.52
C ASP A 401 6.19 28.32 18.97
N LEU A 402 5.00 27.76 18.75
CA LEU A 402 4.71 26.35 19.05
C LEU A 402 5.44 25.39 18.10
N ALA A 403 5.66 25.78 16.84
CA ALA A 403 6.40 24.97 15.88
C ALA A 403 7.88 24.86 16.27
N LEU A 404 8.49 25.97 16.69
CA LEU A 404 9.88 25.99 17.18
C LEU A 404 10.04 25.23 18.49
N GLU A 405 9.13 25.42 19.44
CA GLU A 405 9.10 24.67 20.72
C GLU A 405 9.00 23.17 20.46
N GLN A 406 8.03 22.75 19.63
CA GLN A 406 7.87 21.33 19.28
C GLN A 406 9.11 20.77 18.58
N LEU A 407 9.73 21.53 17.66
CA LEU A 407 10.93 21.07 16.95
C LEU A 407 12.10 20.87 17.91
N GLU A 408 12.33 21.84 18.81
CA GLU A 408 13.38 21.73 19.82
C GLU A 408 13.16 20.55 20.75
N ASP A 409 11.93 20.35 21.25
CA ASP A 409 11.59 19.22 22.11
C ASP A 409 11.77 17.87 21.39
N SER A 410 11.44 17.81 20.10
CA SER A 410 11.60 16.60 19.28
C SER A 410 13.07 16.27 19.04
N PHE A 411 13.92 17.28 18.84
CA PHE A 411 15.38 17.11 18.74
C PHE A 411 16.00 16.71 20.08
N ARG A 412 15.64 17.41 21.17
CA ARG A 412 16.17 17.16 22.51
C ARG A 412 15.83 15.78 23.04
N SER A 413 14.63 15.26 22.74
CA SER A 413 14.23 13.91 23.11
C SER A 413 14.85 12.82 22.22
N GLY A 414 15.44 13.19 21.08
CA GLY A 414 15.94 12.27 20.07
C GLY A 414 14.84 11.62 19.21
N ALA A 415 13.58 11.99 19.42
CA ALA A 415 12.45 11.44 18.67
C ALA A 415 12.47 11.84 17.20
N LEU A 416 13.00 13.03 16.88
CA LEU A 416 13.30 13.47 15.52
C LEU A 416 14.77 13.89 15.46
N LYS A 417 15.51 13.44 14.46
CA LYS A 417 16.92 13.82 14.29
C LYS A 417 17.04 15.03 13.36
N ALA A 418 17.98 15.93 13.64
CA ALA A 418 18.20 17.11 12.79
C ALA A 418 18.53 16.73 11.32
N PRO A 419 19.40 15.74 11.02
CA PRO A 419 19.62 15.28 9.65
C PRO A 419 18.38 14.66 8.98
N GLU A 420 17.45 14.10 9.75
CA GLU A 420 16.18 13.61 9.21
C GLU A 420 15.28 14.77 8.83
N PHE A 421 15.16 15.78 9.70
CA PHE A 421 14.32 16.96 9.45
C PHE A 421 14.70 17.72 8.16
N THR A 422 15.99 17.81 7.85
CA THR A 422 16.47 18.50 6.64
C THR A 422 16.05 17.82 5.34
N THR A 423 15.62 16.56 5.38
CA THR A 423 15.08 15.84 4.21
C THR A 423 13.60 16.16 3.93
N TYR A 424 12.90 16.77 4.89
CA TYR A 424 11.49 17.07 4.79
C TYR A 424 11.19 18.41 4.12
N ARG A 425 10.03 18.49 3.47
CA ARG A 425 9.59 19.66 2.69
C ARG A 425 9.63 20.97 3.47
N LEU A 426 9.28 20.93 4.76
CA LEU A 426 9.23 22.15 5.56
C LEU A 426 10.60 22.84 5.64
N HIS A 427 11.68 22.06 5.76
CA HIS A 427 13.03 22.62 5.77
C HIS A 427 13.31 23.43 4.50
N GLN A 428 12.91 22.92 3.33
CA GLN A 428 13.07 23.64 2.06
C GLN A 428 12.26 24.94 2.01
N GLN A 429 11.08 24.97 2.63
CA GLN A 429 10.24 26.16 2.69
C GLN A 429 10.77 27.23 3.66
N LEU A 430 11.55 26.80 4.65
CA LEU A 430 12.11 27.64 5.71
C LEU A 430 13.61 27.91 5.50
N GLN A 431 14.17 27.65 4.31
CA GLN A 431 15.56 28.01 4.03
C GLN A 431 15.78 29.52 4.18
N GLY A 432 16.83 29.91 4.90
CA GLY A 432 17.11 31.30 5.26
C GLY A 432 16.39 31.79 6.52
N ASP A 433 15.61 30.93 7.18
CA ASP A 433 14.99 31.23 8.46
C ASP A 433 15.96 30.97 9.61
N LYS A 434 16.44 32.06 10.23
CA LYS A 434 17.50 31.99 11.23
C LYS A 434 17.14 31.18 12.47
N ASP A 435 15.89 31.24 12.94
CA ASP A 435 15.49 30.52 14.15
C ASP A 435 15.58 29.00 13.93
N TYR A 436 15.08 28.55 12.78
CA TYR A 436 15.14 27.14 12.38
C TYR A 436 16.57 26.68 12.09
N GLU A 437 17.37 27.50 11.40
CA GLU A 437 18.77 27.19 11.10
C GLU A 437 19.63 27.08 12.37
N ASP A 438 19.45 28.00 13.33
CA ASP A 438 20.15 27.98 14.62
C ASP A 438 19.76 26.73 15.44
N LEU A 439 18.48 26.32 15.39
CA LEU A 439 18.00 25.08 16.01
C LEU A 439 18.60 23.84 15.35
N ILE A 440 18.55 23.72 14.03
CA ILE A 440 19.13 22.60 13.30
C ILE A 440 20.63 22.50 13.60
N ALA A 441 21.36 23.61 13.53
CA ALA A 441 22.80 23.65 13.80
C ALA A 441 23.14 23.19 15.22
N ARG A 442 22.37 23.60 16.23
CA ARG A 442 22.55 23.20 17.64
C ARG A 442 22.46 21.69 17.85
N TYR A 443 21.64 20.99 17.07
CA TYR A 443 21.35 19.56 17.23
C TYR A 443 21.88 18.70 16.05
N SER A 444 22.72 19.27 15.17
CA SER A 444 23.37 18.53 14.06
C SER A 444 24.77 18.03 14.41
N THR A 445 25.28 18.33 15.61
CA THR A 445 26.66 18.02 16.04
C THR A 445 26.80 16.76 16.89
N ASP A 446 25.73 16.00 17.08
CA ASP A 446 25.70 14.66 17.69
C ASP A 446 25.26 13.61 16.66
#